data_AF-A0A1C0VDQ9-F1
#
_entry.id   AF-A0A1C0VDQ9-F1
#
_cell.length_a   1.000
_cell.length_b   1.000
_cell.length_c   1.000
_cell.angle_alpha   90.00
_cell.angle_beta   90.00
_cell.angle_gamma   90.00
#
_symmetry.space_group_name_H-M   'P 1'
#
loop_
_entity.id
_entity.type
_entity.pdbx_description
1 polymer ?
#
loop_
_entity_poly.entity_id
_entity_poly.type
_entity_poly.pdbx_seq_one_letter_code
_entity_poly.pdbx_strand_id
1 'polypeptide(L)'
;MLISARLAIALAGLGLLLGGCSKLDTEKISAQIQQELLNAKVPVNQLRCPANLTPRTGQTFECVGKLEPEGNFFVAVTQVDDRATIRWEVINSWRLLDLGSLQTDLQTALAVQESTSGPSNSLKIDCGQPYRVVSPGDRFECQVIGAGQVRSITVDVRDQGQITWQTPPPALTAQRPSNLPAQAIAPETSSTPASTDPATATTPAAPRSAPAAAPAPGPAKDATGWTELAD
;
A
#
# COMPACT_ATOMS: atom_id res chain seq x y z
N MET A 1 -21.87 28.42 4.27
CA MET A 1 -21.46 29.84 4.24
C MET A 1 -20.74 30.15 5.55
N LEU A 2 -19.40 30.10 5.54
CA LEU A 2 -18.56 30.53 6.66
C LEU A 2 -17.50 31.48 6.11
N ILE A 3 -17.39 32.62 6.78
CA ILE A 3 -16.72 33.84 6.35
C ILE A 3 -15.23 33.70 6.69
N SER A 4 -14.37 33.54 5.69
CA SER A 4 -12.91 33.53 5.88
C SER A 4 -12.36 34.94 5.66
N ALA A 5 -12.06 35.62 6.77
CA ALA A 5 -11.43 36.93 6.82
C ALA A 5 -10.03 36.90 6.17
N ARG A 6 -9.85 37.73 5.13
CA ARG A 6 -8.56 37.92 4.46
C ARG A 6 -7.70 38.87 5.27
N LEU A 7 -6.77 38.32 6.06
CA LEU A 7 -5.73 39.10 6.73
C LEU A 7 -4.58 39.35 5.75
N ALA A 8 -4.57 40.55 5.14
CA ALA A 8 -3.49 41.01 4.28
C ALA A 8 -2.34 41.54 5.14
N ILE A 9 -1.30 40.73 5.34
CA ILE A 9 -0.05 41.18 5.96
C ILE A 9 0.92 41.56 4.84
N ALA A 10 1.18 42.85 4.71
CA ALA A 10 2.25 43.41 3.89
C ALA A 10 3.60 43.18 4.58
N LEU A 11 4.42 42.27 4.06
CA LEU A 11 5.84 42.14 4.45
C LEU A 11 6.71 42.92 3.46
N ALA A 12 7.25 44.05 3.95
CA ALA A 12 8.37 44.76 3.36
C ALA A 12 9.66 43.93 3.50
N GLY A 13 10.43 43.88 2.42
CA GLY A 13 11.52 42.93 2.23
C GLY A 13 12.81 43.17 3.00
N LEU A 14 13.65 42.14 3.00
CA LEU A 14 15.10 42.26 2.98
C LEU A 14 15.66 41.01 2.29
N GLY A 15 16.03 41.17 1.02
CA GLY A 15 16.61 40.11 0.21
C GLY A 15 18.04 39.80 0.64
N LEU A 16 18.23 38.66 1.30
CA LEU A 16 19.48 37.92 1.27
C LEU A 16 19.34 36.82 0.21
N LEU A 17 19.75 37.13 -1.02
CA LEU A 17 20.04 36.13 -2.04
C LEU A 17 21.39 35.47 -1.70
N LEU A 18 21.43 34.72 -0.61
CA LEU A 18 22.43 33.67 -0.43
C LEU A 18 22.00 32.53 -1.35
N GLY A 19 22.42 32.62 -2.61
CA GLY A 19 22.35 31.54 -3.60
C GLY A 19 23.27 30.38 -3.20
N GLY A 20 23.05 29.83 -2.00
CA GLY A 20 23.60 28.56 -1.60
C GLY A 20 23.00 27.52 -2.53
N CYS A 21 23.85 26.90 -3.33
CA CYS A 21 23.50 25.72 -4.11
C CYS A 21 23.23 24.57 -3.13
N SER A 22 22.05 24.59 -2.50
CA SER A 22 21.62 23.58 -1.55
C SER A 22 21.37 22.30 -2.33
N LYS A 23 22.28 21.33 -2.23
CA LYS A 23 22.07 20.01 -2.81
C LYS A 23 20.87 19.35 -2.14
N LEU A 24 20.11 18.58 -2.93
CA LEU A 24 19.01 17.78 -2.38
C LEU A 24 19.62 16.67 -1.50
N ASP A 25 19.24 16.63 -0.22
CA ASP A 25 19.70 15.61 0.72
C ASP A 25 18.90 14.31 0.50
N THR A 26 19.39 13.48 -0.42
CA THR A 26 18.74 12.23 -0.80
C THR A 26 18.80 11.17 0.30
N GLU A 27 19.77 11.25 1.22
CA GLU A 27 19.85 10.37 2.39
C GLU A 27 18.69 10.67 3.35
N LYS A 28 18.48 11.95 3.66
CA LYS A 28 17.34 12.39 4.48
C LYS A 28 15.99 12.02 3.85
N ILE A 29 15.84 12.20 2.54
CA ILE A 29 14.63 11.79 1.80
C ILE A 29 14.40 10.28 1.93
N SER A 30 15.43 9.47 1.68
CA SER A 30 15.30 8.01 1.77
C SER A 30 14.95 7.55 3.18
N ALA A 31 15.55 8.14 4.22
CA ALA A 31 15.24 7.83 5.62
C ALA A 31 13.81 8.22 5.99
N GLN A 32 13.34 9.38 5.52
CA GLN A 32 11.96 9.81 5.73
C GLN A 32 10.96 8.84 5.08
N ILE A 33 11.14 8.51 3.80
CA ILE A 33 10.24 7.60 3.08
C ILE A 33 10.27 6.21 3.73
N GLN A 34 11.44 5.70 4.09
CA GLN A 34 11.56 4.41 4.78
C GLN A 34 10.79 4.42 6.11
N GLN A 35 10.89 5.49 6.91
CA GLN A 35 10.14 5.61 8.16
C GLN A 35 8.62 5.66 7.93
N GLU A 36 8.16 6.37 6.91
CA GLU A 36 6.73 6.44 6.56
C GLU A 36 6.20 5.06 6.11
N LEU A 37 6.98 4.30 5.32
CA LEU A 37 6.64 2.93 4.94
C LEU A 37 6.62 1.96 6.12
N LEU A 38 7.57 2.07 7.06
CA LEU A 38 7.58 1.28 8.30
C LEU A 38 6.37 1.61 9.19
N ASN A 39 5.98 2.88 9.27
CA ASN A 39 4.77 3.29 10.00
C ASN A 39 3.52 2.68 9.37
N ALA A 40 3.49 2.56 8.04
CA ALA A 40 2.46 1.86 7.28
C ALA A 40 2.59 0.33 7.30
N LYS A 41 3.46 -0.23 8.16
CA LYS A 41 3.68 -1.67 8.34
C LYS A 41 4.26 -2.39 7.12
N VAL A 42 4.94 -1.66 6.24
CA VAL A 42 5.70 -2.25 5.13
C VAL A 42 7.11 -2.59 5.62
N PRO A 43 7.57 -3.86 5.55
CA PRO A 43 8.89 -4.28 6.02
C PRO A 43 9.99 -3.88 5.02
N VAL A 44 10.37 -2.60 5.02
CA VAL A 44 11.42 -2.08 4.13
C VAL A 44 12.78 -2.17 4.81
N ASN A 45 13.67 -2.97 4.23
CA ASN A 45 15.02 -3.17 4.78
C ASN A 45 15.97 -2.05 4.36
N GLN A 46 15.89 -1.65 3.09
CA GLN A 46 16.75 -0.62 2.52
C GLN A 46 15.98 0.19 1.48
N LEU A 47 16.24 1.50 1.43
CA LEU A 47 15.76 2.39 0.37
C LEU A 47 16.94 3.23 -0.13
N ARG A 48 17.19 3.22 -1.44
CA ARG A 48 18.29 3.96 -2.07
C ARG A 48 17.74 4.93 -3.10
N CYS A 49 18.09 6.20 -2.98
CA CYS A 49 17.81 7.21 -3.98
C CYS A 49 19.09 7.55 -4.74
N PRO A 50 19.01 7.94 -6.03
CA PRO A 50 20.17 8.35 -6.83
C PRO A 50 20.88 9.54 -6.18
N ALA A 51 22.21 9.51 -6.16
CA ALA A 51 23.02 10.57 -5.60
C ALA A 51 23.18 11.75 -6.58
N ASN A 52 23.59 12.91 -6.06
CA ASN A 52 23.95 14.10 -6.86
C ASN A 52 22.81 14.65 -7.74
N LEU A 53 21.57 14.59 -7.26
CA LEU A 53 20.45 15.25 -7.93
C LEU A 53 20.58 16.77 -7.81
N THR A 54 20.47 17.44 -8.95
CA THR A 54 20.36 18.90 -8.99
C THR A 54 18.91 19.27 -8.68
N PRO A 55 18.62 20.00 -7.59
CA PRO A 55 17.25 20.32 -7.25
C PRO A 55 16.56 21.10 -8.37
N ARG A 56 15.39 20.63 -8.80
CA ARG A 56 14.56 21.30 -9.80
C ARG A 56 13.09 21.05 -9.47
N THR A 57 12.35 22.13 -9.32
CA THR A 57 10.89 22.08 -9.13
C THR A 57 10.21 21.27 -10.23
N GLY A 58 9.36 20.33 -9.85
CA GLY A 58 8.66 19.40 -10.73
C GLY A 58 9.53 18.25 -11.24
N GLN A 59 10.81 18.16 -10.86
CA GLN A 59 11.64 17.02 -11.23
C GLN A 59 11.20 15.78 -10.47
N THR A 60 11.03 14.69 -11.21
CA THR A 60 10.80 13.36 -10.66
C THR A 60 12.05 12.51 -10.81
N PHE A 61 12.38 11.75 -9.76
CA PHE A 61 13.42 10.74 -9.76
C PHE A 61 12.89 9.49 -9.04
N GLU A 62 13.57 8.36 -9.23
CA GLU A 62 13.13 7.09 -8.69
C GLU A 62 14.08 6.60 -7.60
N CYS A 63 13.54 6.17 -6.46
CA CYS A 63 14.29 5.46 -5.43
C CYS A 63 13.95 3.97 -5.50
N VAL A 64 14.95 3.12 -5.24
CA VAL A 64 14.81 1.66 -5.24
C VAL A 64 14.80 1.17 -3.80
N GLY A 65 13.70 0.52 -3.40
CA GLY A 65 13.54 -0.10 -2.10
C GLY A 65 13.71 -1.62 -2.17
N LYS A 66 14.16 -2.23 -1.07
CA LYS A 66 14.27 -3.68 -0.92
C LYS A 66 13.34 -4.17 0.19
N LEU A 67 12.48 -5.11 -0.16
CA LEU A 67 11.66 -5.93 0.72
C LEU A 67 12.37 -7.29 0.89
N GLU A 68 12.35 -7.86 2.09
CA GLU A 68 12.80 -9.24 2.30
C GLU A 68 11.63 -10.08 2.83
N PRO A 69 11.30 -11.21 2.19
CA PRO A 69 11.98 -11.87 1.06
C PRO A 69 11.56 -11.41 -0.36
N GLU A 70 10.73 -10.39 -0.51
CA GLU A 70 10.00 -10.15 -1.76
C GLU A 70 10.83 -9.49 -2.88
N GLY A 71 11.98 -8.89 -2.58
CA GLY A 71 12.87 -8.28 -3.58
C GLY A 71 12.66 -6.76 -3.71
N ASN A 72 12.92 -6.21 -4.90
CA ASN A 72 12.96 -4.75 -5.08
C ASN A 72 11.62 -4.14 -5.48
N PHE A 73 11.38 -2.89 -5.06
CA PHE A 73 10.26 -2.04 -5.49
C PHE A 73 10.74 -0.61 -5.80
N PHE A 74 9.91 0.15 -6.50
CA PHE A 74 10.25 1.49 -6.97
C PHE A 74 9.37 2.56 -6.33
N VAL A 75 9.98 3.69 -5.98
CA VAL A 75 9.29 4.85 -5.41
C VAL A 75 9.57 6.05 -6.30
N ALA A 76 8.54 6.64 -6.89
CA ALA A 76 8.66 7.89 -7.62
C ALA A 76 8.65 9.04 -6.63
N VAL A 77 9.68 9.88 -6.65
CA VAL A 77 9.80 11.07 -5.80
C VAL A 77 9.80 12.30 -6.69
N THR A 78 8.83 13.17 -6.50
CA THR A 78 8.68 14.45 -7.21
C THR A 78 8.99 15.61 -6.28
N GLN A 79 9.95 16.44 -6.66
CA GLN A 79 10.26 17.67 -5.94
C GLN A 79 9.19 18.72 -6.24
N VAL A 80 8.43 19.15 -5.23
CA VAL A 80 7.30 20.08 -5.38
C VAL A 80 7.75 21.54 -5.41
N ASP A 81 8.87 21.87 -4.74
CA ASP A 81 9.42 23.22 -4.69
C ASP A 81 10.96 23.24 -4.59
N ASP A 82 11.55 24.43 -4.62
CA ASP A 82 12.98 24.68 -4.46
C ASP A 82 13.49 24.57 -3.01
N ARG A 83 12.58 24.32 -2.05
CA ARG A 83 12.88 24.18 -0.61
C ARG A 83 12.97 22.72 -0.17
N ALA A 84 13.14 21.81 -1.14
CA ALA A 84 13.18 20.36 -0.93
C ALA A 84 11.88 19.78 -0.34
N THR A 85 10.73 20.43 -0.53
CA THR A 85 9.44 19.76 -0.32
C THR A 85 9.28 18.71 -1.40
N ILE A 86 9.04 17.47 -0.98
CA ILE A 86 8.83 16.34 -1.88
C ILE A 86 7.41 15.79 -1.75
N ARG A 87 6.92 15.22 -2.84
CA ARG A 87 5.81 14.28 -2.86
C ARG A 87 6.33 12.96 -3.40
N TRP A 88 5.94 11.86 -2.79
CA TRP A 88 6.38 10.54 -3.24
C TRP A 88 5.20 9.59 -3.35
N GLU A 89 5.33 8.59 -4.21
CA GLU A 89 4.35 7.52 -4.41
C GLU A 89 5.09 6.22 -4.69
N VAL A 90 4.56 5.09 -4.18
CA VAL A 90 5.05 3.76 -4.55
C VAL A 90 4.48 3.45 -5.93
N ILE A 91 5.35 3.16 -6.88
CA ILE A 91 4.90 2.68 -8.17
C ILE A 91 4.37 1.26 -7.95
N ASN A 92 3.10 1.04 -8.30
CA ASN A 92 2.48 -0.28 -8.19
C ASN A 92 3.38 -1.32 -8.85
N SER A 93 3.82 -2.26 -8.04
CA SER A 93 4.69 -3.36 -8.45
C SER A 93 4.05 -4.67 -8.03
N TRP A 94 4.51 -5.75 -8.63
CA TRP A 94 4.09 -7.12 -8.30
C TRP A 94 4.46 -7.57 -6.87
N ARG A 95 5.16 -6.72 -6.10
CA ARG A 95 5.57 -6.96 -4.70
C ARG A 95 4.97 -6.02 -3.68
N LEU A 96 4.67 -4.79 -4.09
CA LEU A 96 4.10 -3.77 -3.22
C LEU A 96 3.02 -3.01 -3.99
N LEU A 97 1.80 -3.08 -3.47
CA LEU A 97 0.64 -2.35 -3.99
C LEU A 97 0.37 -1.10 -3.16
N ASP A 98 0.12 0.01 -3.85
CA ASP A 98 -0.57 1.18 -3.32
C ASP A 98 -2.08 0.94 -3.42
N LEU A 99 -2.67 0.63 -2.27
CA LEU A 99 -4.09 0.36 -2.14
C LEU A 99 -4.94 1.64 -2.22
N GLY A 100 -4.36 2.83 -2.00
CA GLY A 100 -5.06 4.10 -2.20
C GLY A 100 -5.28 4.41 -3.68
N SER A 101 -4.25 4.20 -4.50
CA SER A 101 -4.36 4.27 -5.97
C SER A 101 -5.34 3.20 -6.49
N LEU A 102 -5.23 1.95 -6.03
CA LEU A 102 -6.15 0.88 -6.40
C LEU A 102 -7.62 1.18 -6.02
N GLN A 103 -7.86 1.74 -4.83
CA GLN A 103 -9.21 2.16 -4.40
C GLN A 103 -9.79 3.20 -5.36
N THR A 104 -8.99 4.16 -5.79
CA THR A 104 -9.40 5.22 -6.73
C THR A 104 -9.76 4.64 -8.09
N ASP A 105 -8.96 3.70 -8.59
CA ASP A 105 -9.21 2.99 -9.85
C ASP A 105 -10.49 2.15 -9.77
N LEU A 106 -10.66 1.38 -8.70
CA LEU A 106 -11.87 0.58 -8.45
C LEU A 106 -13.11 1.47 -8.34
N GLN A 107 -13.03 2.59 -7.63
CA GLN A 107 -14.15 3.53 -7.47
C GLN A 107 -14.54 4.12 -8.82
N THR A 108 -13.56 4.49 -9.64
CA THR A 108 -13.79 4.99 -11.00
C THR A 108 -14.44 3.93 -11.88
N ALA A 109 -13.94 2.68 -11.86
CA ALA A 109 -14.49 1.60 -12.66
C ALA A 109 -15.93 1.23 -12.26
N LEU A 110 -16.21 1.17 -10.95
CA LEU A 110 -17.56 0.90 -10.44
C LEU A 110 -18.52 2.05 -10.71
N ALA A 111 -18.07 3.29 -10.63
CA ALA A 111 -18.89 4.45 -10.98
C ALA A 111 -19.38 4.36 -12.44
N VAL A 112 -18.52 3.91 -13.37
CA VAL A 112 -18.91 3.68 -14.78
C VAL A 112 -19.95 2.56 -14.89
N GLN A 113 -19.79 1.46 -14.15
CA GLN A 113 -20.72 0.33 -14.18
C GLN A 113 -22.10 0.66 -13.58
N GLU A 114 -22.14 1.43 -12.49
CA GLU A 114 -23.38 1.79 -11.78
C GLU A 114 -24.07 3.04 -12.34
N SER A 115 -23.41 3.80 -13.22
CA SER A 115 -24.01 4.95 -13.91
C SER A 115 -25.27 4.58 -14.71
N THR A 116 -25.48 3.29 -15.03
CA THR A 116 -26.71 2.79 -15.66
C THR A 116 -27.89 2.66 -14.68
N SER A 117 -27.65 2.67 -13.36
CA SER A 117 -28.64 2.31 -12.34
C SER A 117 -29.01 3.42 -11.35
N GLY A 118 -28.34 4.58 -11.36
CA GLY A 118 -28.72 5.74 -10.54
C GLY A 118 -27.57 6.64 -10.10
N PRO A 119 -27.82 7.65 -9.23
CA PRO A 119 -26.79 8.58 -8.76
C PRO A 119 -25.76 7.89 -7.85
N SER A 120 -24.55 7.70 -8.37
CA SER A 120 -23.44 6.89 -7.83
C SER A 120 -22.53 7.62 -6.82
N ASN A 121 -22.95 8.76 -6.27
CA ASN A 121 -22.07 9.68 -5.53
C ASN A 121 -21.73 9.28 -4.08
N SER A 122 -22.08 8.08 -3.61
CA SER A 122 -21.87 7.66 -2.21
C SER A 122 -21.08 6.38 -2.02
N LEU A 123 -20.43 5.88 -3.09
CA LEU A 123 -19.63 4.67 -3.01
C LEU A 123 -18.27 4.97 -2.38
N LYS A 124 -17.95 4.31 -1.27
CA LYS A 124 -16.62 4.31 -0.64
C LYS A 124 -16.01 2.92 -0.75
N ILE A 125 -14.75 2.82 -1.15
CA ILE A 125 -14.01 1.55 -1.18
C ILE A 125 -12.98 1.55 -0.05
N ASP A 126 -12.91 0.45 0.69
CA ASP A 126 -11.94 0.24 1.78
C ASP A 126 -11.20 -1.08 1.54
N CYS A 127 -9.92 -0.98 1.18
CA CYS A 127 -9.02 -2.12 1.02
C CYS A 127 -8.10 -2.34 2.24
N GLY A 128 -8.35 -1.63 3.35
CA GLY A 128 -7.56 -1.69 4.57
C GLY A 128 -6.38 -0.71 4.59
N GLN A 129 -5.17 -1.23 4.80
CA GLN A 129 -3.95 -0.41 4.90
C GLN A 129 -3.62 0.28 3.57
N PRO A 130 -2.91 1.42 3.56
CA PRO A 130 -2.59 2.14 2.32
C PRO A 130 -1.62 1.37 1.41
N TYR A 131 -0.76 0.53 2.00
CA TYR A 131 0.19 -0.29 1.25
C TYR A 131 0.05 -1.75 1.65
N ARG A 132 0.27 -2.65 0.69
CA ARG A 132 0.24 -4.09 0.93
C ARG A 132 1.36 -4.79 0.17
N VAL A 133 2.17 -5.55 0.90
CA VAL A 133 3.11 -6.50 0.30
C VAL A 133 2.29 -7.65 -0.30
N VAL A 134 2.58 -8.00 -1.55
CA VAL A 134 1.87 -9.05 -2.28
C VAL A 134 2.85 -9.97 -3.00
N SER A 135 2.41 -11.19 -3.27
CA SER A 135 3.06 -12.14 -4.16
C SER A 135 2.13 -12.50 -5.34
N PRO A 136 2.68 -12.92 -6.49
CA PRO A 136 1.87 -13.47 -7.57
C PRO A 136 0.99 -14.62 -7.06
N GLY A 137 -0.30 -14.57 -7.39
CA GLY A 137 -1.31 -15.51 -6.91
C GLY A 137 -2.03 -15.07 -5.63
N ASP A 138 -1.58 -14.00 -4.95
CA ASP A 138 -2.25 -13.48 -3.77
C ASP A 138 -3.66 -12.99 -4.10
N ARG A 139 -4.54 -13.16 -3.10
CA ARG A 139 -5.92 -12.68 -3.12
C ARG A 139 -6.23 -11.90 -1.87
N PHE A 140 -6.97 -10.82 -2.03
CA PHE A 140 -7.50 -10.07 -0.90
C PHE A 140 -8.84 -9.43 -1.24
N GLU A 141 -9.54 -8.96 -0.22
CA GLU A 141 -10.84 -8.33 -0.37
C GLU A 141 -10.77 -6.84 -0.08
N CYS A 142 -11.46 -6.06 -0.91
CA CYS A 142 -11.83 -4.67 -0.62
C CYS A 142 -13.32 -4.60 -0.31
N GLN A 143 -13.73 -3.76 0.62
CA GLN A 143 -15.13 -3.52 0.95
C GLN A 143 -15.65 -2.30 0.21
N VAL A 144 -16.77 -2.47 -0.49
CA VAL A 144 -17.53 -1.42 -1.14
C VAL A 144 -18.70 -1.06 -0.25
N ILE A 145 -18.67 0.15 0.30
CA ILE A 145 -19.65 0.70 1.24
C ILE A 145 -20.48 1.74 0.49
N GLY A 146 -21.78 1.51 0.34
CA GLY A 146 -22.67 2.43 -0.36
C GLY A 146 -24.14 2.01 -0.21
N ALA A 147 -25.07 2.96 -0.29
CA ALA A 147 -26.51 2.71 -0.20
C ALA A 147 -26.95 1.88 1.04
N GLY A 148 -26.23 2.00 2.16
CA GLY A 148 -26.50 1.23 3.38
C GLY A 148 -26.12 -0.25 3.30
N GLN A 149 -25.43 -0.67 2.25
CA GLN A 149 -24.93 -2.03 2.06
C GLN A 149 -23.40 -2.05 2.00
N VAL A 150 -22.82 -3.19 2.42
CA VAL A 150 -21.40 -3.48 2.28
C VAL A 150 -21.27 -4.71 1.38
N ARG A 151 -20.50 -4.61 0.31
CA ARG A 151 -20.18 -5.70 -0.62
C ARG A 151 -18.68 -5.91 -0.63
N SER A 152 -18.19 -7.14 -0.71
CA SER A 152 -16.75 -7.40 -0.94
C SER A 152 -16.44 -7.33 -2.44
N ILE A 153 -15.23 -6.94 -2.81
CA ILE A 153 -14.60 -7.14 -4.12
C ILE A 153 -13.37 -8.00 -3.89
N THR A 154 -13.25 -9.09 -4.63
CA THR A 154 -12.04 -9.91 -4.59
C THR A 154 -11.04 -9.35 -5.59
N VAL A 155 -9.85 -9.03 -5.10
CA VAL A 155 -8.69 -8.59 -5.88
C VAL A 155 -7.71 -9.74 -5.98
N ASP A 156 -7.36 -10.10 -7.20
CA ASP A 156 -6.41 -11.13 -7.58
C ASP A 156 -5.15 -10.48 -8.15
N VAL A 157 -4.00 -10.78 -7.55
CA VAL A 157 -2.68 -10.35 -8.04
C VAL A 157 -2.14 -11.42 -8.97
N ARG A 158 -2.00 -11.10 -10.26
CA ARG A 158 -1.43 -12.00 -11.27
C ARG A 158 0.09 -11.82 -11.37
N ASP A 159 0.71 -12.67 -12.18
CA ASP A 159 2.11 -12.52 -12.56
C ASP A 159 2.37 -11.12 -13.14
N GLN A 160 3.58 -10.60 -12.93
CA GLN A 160 4.00 -9.28 -13.39
C GLN A 160 3.20 -8.10 -12.79
N GLY A 161 2.41 -8.33 -11.74
CA GLY A 161 1.73 -7.24 -11.01
C GLY A 161 0.46 -6.75 -11.70
N GLN A 162 -0.05 -7.51 -12.68
CA GLN A 162 -1.38 -7.25 -13.21
C GLN A 162 -2.42 -7.56 -12.14
N ILE A 163 -3.32 -6.61 -11.89
CA ILE A 163 -4.39 -6.75 -10.91
C ILE A 163 -5.69 -7.01 -11.65
N THR A 164 -6.33 -8.12 -11.35
CA THR A 164 -7.70 -8.40 -11.79
C THR A 164 -8.62 -8.35 -10.59
N TRP A 165 -9.84 -7.87 -10.76
CA TRP A 165 -10.82 -7.85 -9.68
C TRP A 165 -12.17 -8.34 -10.15
N GLN A 166 -12.92 -8.93 -9.23
CA GLN A 166 -14.25 -9.45 -9.47
C GLN A 166 -15.18 -8.92 -8.41
N THR A 167 -16.29 -8.30 -8.84
CA THR A 167 -17.44 -8.12 -7.97
C THR A 167 -18.11 -9.48 -7.82
N PRO A 168 -18.40 -9.94 -6.59
CA PRO A 168 -19.22 -11.12 -6.41
C PRO A 168 -20.53 -10.88 -7.16
N PRO A 169 -21.08 -11.93 -7.79
CA PRO A 169 -22.40 -11.84 -8.39
C PRO A 169 -23.33 -11.20 -7.37
N PRO A 170 -24.21 -10.26 -7.77
CA PRO A 170 -25.20 -9.73 -6.84
C PRO A 170 -25.83 -10.95 -6.20
N ALA A 171 -25.66 -11.09 -4.88
CA ALA A 171 -26.14 -12.26 -4.16
C ALA A 171 -27.57 -12.40 -4.62
N LEU A 172 -27.85 -13.46 -5.41
CA LEU A 172 -29.17 -13.70 -5.95
C LEU A 172 -30.02 -13.68 -4.70
N THR A 173 -30.73 -12.57 -4.48
CA THR A 173 -31.49 -12.33 -3.26
C THR A 173 -32.32 -13.57 -3.23
N ALA A 174 -31.99 -14.48 -2.30
CA ALA A 174 -32.59 -15.79 -2.28
C ALA A 174 -34.06 -15.44 -2.21
N GLN A 175 -34.75 -15.59 -3.35
CA GLN A 175 -36.14 -15.23 -3.49
C GLN A 175 -36.74 -16.31 -2.65
N ARG A 176 -36.80 -16.06 -1.34
CA ARG A 176 -37.34 -16.94 -0.35
C ARG A 176 -38.71 -17.22 -0.93
N PRO A 177 -38.98 -18.43 -1.44
CA PRO A 177 -40.23 -18.66 -2.09
C PRO A 177 -41.25 -18.43 -0.99
N SER A 178 -42.04 -17.36 -1.10
CA SER A 178 -43.07 -17.02 -0.10
C SER A 178 -44.19 -18.06 -0.03
N ASN A 179 -44.04 -19.16 -0.79
CA ASN A 179 -44.97 -20.28 -0.89
C ASN A 179 -44.46 -21.57 -0.24
N LEU A 180 -43.44 -21.57 0.62
CA LEU A 180 -43.20 -22.75 1.46
C LEU A 180 -44.21 -22.74 2.62
N PRO A 181 -45.23 -23.62 2.62
CA PRO A 181 -46.19 -23.68 3.71
C PRO A 181 -45.46 -23.99 5.02
N ALA A 182 -45.89 -23.36 6.10
CA ALA A 182 -45.45 -23.62 7.46
C ALA A 182 -45.70 -25.10 7.81
N GLN A 183 -44.77 -25.98 7.48
CA GLN A 183 -44.80 -27.35 7.99
C GLN A 183 -44.15 -27.36 9.37
N ALA A 184 -44.88 -28.00 10.28
CA ALA A 184 -44.67 -28.04 11.71
C ALA A 184 -43.23 -28.41 12.09
N ILE A 185 -42.63 -27.57 12.93
CA ILE A 185 -41.37 -27.82 13.60
C ILE A 185 -41.60 -28.97 14.60
N ALA A 186 -41.01 -30.14 14.33
CA ALA A 186 -40.82 -31.16 15.34
C ALA A 186 -39.62 -30.76 16.23
N PRO A 187 -39.69 -30.97 17.56
CA PRO A 187 -38.58 -30.69 18.47
C PRO A 187 -37.51 -31.79 18.35
N GLU A 188 -36.48 -31.57 17.53
CA GLU A 188 -35.31 -32.45 17.53
C GLU A 188 -34.27 -32.02 18.55
N THR A 189 -33.78 -33.04 19.22
CA THR A 189 -33.15 -33.03 20.52
C THR A 189 -31.67 -32.66 20.41
N SER A 190 -31.24 -31.75 21.27
CA SER A 190 -29.86 -31.37 21.52
C SER A 190 -28.94 -32.58 21.66
N SER A 191 -27.98 -32.72 20.76
CA SER A 191 -26.81 -33.59 20.97
C SER A 191 -25.55 -32.75 20.82
N THR A 192 -25.03 -32.34 21.97
CA THR A 192 -23.72 -31.73 22.18
C THR A 192 -22.62 -32.75 21.87
N PRO A 193 -21.72 -32.51 20.90
CA PRO A 193 -20.48 -33.28 20.82
C PRO A 193 -19.48 -32.71 21.82
N ALA A 194 -18.94 -33.61 22.65
CA ALA A 194 -17.96 -33.34 23.67
C ALA A 194 -16.63 -32.83 23.09
N SER A 195 -16.11 -31.74 23.67
CA SER A 195 -14.73 -31.31 23.54
C SER A 195 -13.79 -32.41 24.03
N THR A 196 -12.83 -32.81 23.20
CA THR A 196 -11.67 -33.59 23.62
C THR A 196 -10.41 -32.80 23.25
N ASP A 197 -9.81 -32.16 24.26
CA ASP A 197 -8.42 -31.72 24.23
C ASP A 197 -7.49 -32.94 24.16
N PRO A 198 -6.35 -32.82 23.46
CA PRO A 198 -5.12 -33.22 24.10
C PRO A 198 -4.01 -32.17 23.93
N ALA A 199 -3.49 -31.77 25.09
CA ALA A 199 -2.19 -31.15 25.25
C ALA A 199 -1.07 -32.03 24.63
N THR A 200 -0.13 -31.41 23.90
CA THR A 200 1.25 -31.90 23.85
C THR A 200 2.19 -30.70 23.67
N ALA A 201 2.80 -30.30 24.78
CA ALA A 201 3.93 -29.38 24.79
C ALA A 201 5.15 -30.09 24.19
N THR A 202 5.70 -29.56 23.10
CA THR A 202 7.04 -29.93 22.62
C THR A 202 7.89 -28.67 22.61
N THR A 203 8.84 -28.60 23.54
CA THR A 203 9.88 -27.58 23.65
C THR A 203 10.93 -27.80 22.54
N PRO A 204 11.17 -26.84 21.62
CA PRO A 204 12.30 -26.89 20.71
C PRO A 204 13.57 -26.38 21.41
N ALA A 205 14.64 -27.14 21.25
CA ALA A 205 15.97 -26.88 21.78
C ALA A 205 16.60 -25.58 21.23
N ALA A 206 17.39 -24.92 22.08
CA ALA A 206 18.14 -23.72 21.75
C ALA A 206 19.18 -23.95 20.63
N PRO A 207 19.27 -23.08 19.62
CA PRO A 207 20.33 -23.13 18.61
C PRO A 207 21.67 -22.66 19.19
N ARG A 208 22.70 -23.47 18.96
CA ARG A 208 24.12 -23.16 19.23
C ARG A 208 24.59 -21.98 18.38
N SER A 209 25.20 -20.99 19.02
CA SER A 209 25.89 -19.87 18.38
C SER A 209 27.07 -20.36 17.54
N ALA A 210 27.07 -20.04 16.25
CA ALA A 210 28.22 -20.19 15.37
C ALA A 210 29.15 -18.97 15.48
N PRO A 211 30.48 -19.13 15.32
CA PRO A 211 31.44 -18.03 15.35
C PRO A 211 31.31 -17.13 14.11
N ALA A 212 31.43 -15.82 14.34
CA ALA A 212 31.35 -14.76 13.35
C ALA A 212 32.39 -14.95 12.22
N ALA A 213 31.91 -15.05 10.99
CA ALA A 213 32.73 -14.95 9.80
C ALA A 213 33.12 -13.48 9.56
N ALA A 214 34.39 -13.27 9.19
CA ALA A 214 34.91 -11.95 8.85
C ALA A 214 34.17 -11.34 7.64
N PRO A 215 33.99 -10.01 7.58
CA PRO A 215 33.33 -9.35 6.46
C PRO A 215 34.15 -9.49 5.17
N ALA A 216 33.49 -9.93 4.10
CA ALA A 216 34.06 -9.94 2.77
C ALA A 216 34.34 -8.50 2.27
N PRO A 217 35.40 -8.28 1.45
CA PRO A 217 35.65 -6.99 0.83
C PRO A 217 34.48 -6.61 -0.09
N GLY A 218 33.94 -5.39 0.10
CA GLY A 218 32.81 -4.89 -0.68
C GLY A 218 33.15 -4.66 -2.16
N PRO A 219 32.13 -4.65 -3.04
CA PRO A 219 32.33 -4.47 -4.47
C PRO A 219 32.91 -3.09 -4.80
N ALA A 220 33.89 -3.08 -5.71
CA ALA A 220 34.48 -1.86 -6.24
C ALA A 220 33.42 -1.03 -6.98
N LYS A 221 33.33 0.26 -6.63
CA LYS A 221 32.45 1.23 -7.30
C LYS A 221 33.01 1.57 -8.68
N ASP A 222 32.21 1.45 -9.72
CA ASP A 222 32.51 1.90 -11.07
C ASP A 222 32.10 3.38 -11.28
N ALA A 223 32.69 4.02 -12.29
CA ALA A 223 32.68 5.47 -12.51
C ALA A 223 31.31 6.06 -12.93
N THR A 224 30.27 5.23 -13.05
CA THR A 224 28.90 5.65 -13.38
C THR A 224 28.08 6.01 -12.14
N GLY A 225 28.57 5.69 -10.93
CA GLY A 225 27.87 5.96 -9.66
C GLY A 225 26.70 5.02 -9.37
N TRP A 226 26.44 4.03 -10.23
CA TRP A 226 25.44 2.99 -10.00
C TRP A 226 26.13 1.76 -9.44
N THR A 227 25.79 1.36 -8.21
CA THR A 227 26.23 0.05 -7.71
C THR A 227 25.29 -1.00 -8.29
N GLU A 228 25.79 -1.84 -9.18
CA GLU A 228 25.08 -3.02 -9.68
C GLU A 228 24.68 -3.88 -8.47
N LEU A 229 23.37 -4.00 -8.23
CA LEU A 229 22.83 -4.88 -7.20
C LEU A 229 22.95 -6.31 -7.72
N ALA A 230 23.81 -7.11 -7.10
CA ALA A 230 23.81 -8.55 -7.32
C ALA A 230 22.45 -9.11 -6.86
N ASP A 231 21.77 -9.79 -7.78
CA ASP A 231 20.56 -10.60 -7.55
C ASP A 231 20.77 -11.68 -6.47
#